data_AF-A0A1Z8LQL4-F1
#
_entry.id   AF-A0A1Z8LQL4-F1
#
_cell.length_a   1.000
_cell.length_b   1.000
_cell.length_c   1.000
_cell.angle_alpha   90.00
_cell.angle_beta   90.00
_cell.angle_gamma   90.00
#
_symmetry.space_group_name_H-M   'P 1'
#
loop_
_entity.id
_entity.type
_entity.pdbx_description
1 polymer ?
#
loop_
_entity_poly.entity_id
_entity_poly.type
_entity_poly.pdbx_seq_one_letter_code
_entity_poly.pdbx_strand_id
1 'polypeptide(L)'
;MTKPNEVKSRSSSIQKSIRLCALNAIPQNSTNGFLLQSDRGRYGVMVIRREAESLFIYVNSCPHIGTPLDLRPGNFLNRDKTYILCSTHGALFRIEDGYCVSGPCAGEHLIALPWELRGNEVFITEPAFTK
;
A
#
# COMPACT_ATOMS: atom_id res chain seq x y z
N MET A 1 -1.44 13.69 -43.61
CA MET A 1 -1.47 12.21 -43.63
C MET A 1 -0.04 11.70 -43.63
N THR A 2 0.49 11.36 -42.45
CA THR A 2 1.69 10.53 -42.26
C THR A 2 1.63 10.03 -40.82
N LYS A 3 1.39 8.72 -40.63
CA LYS A 3 1.69 8.02 -39.37
C LYS A 3 3.18 7.71 -39.39
N PRO A 4 3.91 7.97 -38.29
CA PRO A 4 4.54 6.88 -37.54
C PRO A 4 4.49 7.17 -36.03
N ASN A 5 4.33 6.21 -35.13
CA ASN A 5 5.32 5.17 -34.87
C ASN A 5 4.68 4.05 -34.04
N GLU A 6 4.79 2.82 -34.52
CA GLU A 6 4.53 1.61 -33.73
C GLU A 6 5.45 1.57 -32.51
N VAL A 7 4.87 1.56 -31.31
CA VAL A 7 5.60 1.11 -30.12
C VAL A 7 5.56 -0.41 -30.13
N LYS A 8 6.66 -1.03 -30.57
CA LYS A 8 6.88 -2.47 -30.47
C LYS A 8 7.10 -2.88 -29.02
N SER A 9 6.32 -3.88 -28.63
CA SER A 9 6.40 -4.80 -27.49
C SER A 9 7.68 -4.77 -26.63
N ARG A 10 7.50 -4.63 -25.31
CA ARG A 10 8.42 -5.19 -24.30
C ARG A 10 7.62 -5.88 -23.19
N SER A 11 7.68 -7.21 -23.20
CA SER A 11 7.42 -8.16 -22.10
C SER A 11 6.31 -7.80 -21.11
N SER A 12 5.08 -8.26 -21.39
CA SER A 12 3.99 -8.26 -20.42
C SER A 12 4.28 -9.29 -19.33
N SER A 13 5.08 -8.93 -18.32
CA SER A 13 5.07 -9.62 -17.04
C SER A 13 3.63 -9.60 -16.53
N ILE A 14 2.98 -10.76 -16.48
CA ILE A 14 1.62 -10.88 -15.95
C ILE A 14 1.66 -10.36 -14.51
N GLN A 15 1.13 -9.16 -14.30
CA GLN A 15 1.00 -8.56 -12.97
C GLN A 15 -0.01 -9.41 -12.20
N LYS A 16 0.46 -10.08 -11.14
CA LYS A 16 -0.37 -11.03 -10.40
C LYS A 16 -1.38 -10.26 -9.54
N SER A 17 -2.66 -10.43 -9.83
CA SER A 17 -3.76 -9.91 -9.02
C SER A 17 -4.06 -10.87 -7.87
N ILE A 18 -4.05 -10.37 -6.64
CA ILE A 18 -4.23 -11.14 -5.40
C ILE A 18 -5.49 -10.62 -4.71
N ARG A 19 -6.43 -11.53 -4.40
CA ARG A 19 -7.58 -11.20 -3.54
C ARG A 19 -7.06 -10.88 -2.13
N LEU A 20 -7.35 -9.68 -1.64
CA LEU A 20 -6.96 -9.23 -0.30
C LEU A 20 -8.04 -9.55 0.73
N CYS A 21 -9.21 -8.93 0.60
CA CYS A 21 -10.33 -9.10 1.51
C CYS A 21 -11.63 -8.56 0.89
N ALA A 22 -12.76 -8.80 1.56
CA ALA A 22 -13.99 -8.08 1.25
C ALA A 22 -13.88 -6.60 1.68
N LEU A 23 -14.49 -5.67 0.96
CA LEU A 23 -14.44 -4.23 1.26
C LEU A 23 -15.02 -3.92 2.66
N ASN A 24 -16.07 -4.63 3.06
CA ASN A 24 -16.68 -4.50 4.38
C ASN A 24 -15.83 -5.06 5.53
N ALA A 25 -14.78 -5.85 5.24
CA ALA A 25 -13.79 -6.26 6.24
C ALA A 25 -12.85 -5.11 6.64
N ILE A 26 -12.94 -3.97 5.94
CA ILE A 26 -12.29 -2.71 6.30
C ILE A 26 -13.41 -1.69 6.54
N PRO A 27 -13.83 -1.49 7.80
CA PRO A 27 -14.81 -0.47 8.14
C PRO A 27 -14.43 0.92 7.60
N GLN A 28 -15.43 1.77 7.40
CA GLN A 28 -15.16 3.16 7.01
C GLN A 28 -14.38 3.88 8.11
N ASN A 29 -13.44 4.74 7.71
CA ASN A 29 -12.59 5.51 8.63
C ASN A 29 -11.74 4.63 9.57
N SER A 30 -11.35 3.45 9.09
CA SER A 30 -10.49 2.50 9.79
C SER A 30 -9.29 2.07 8.95
N THR A 31 -8.42 1.29 9.59
CA THR A 31 -7.25 0.68 8.97
C THR A 31 -7.26 -0.82 9.23
N ASN A 32 -6.57 -1.59 8.39
CA ASN A 32 -6.37 -3.01 8.61
C ASN A 32 -5.01 -3.46 8.04
N GLY A 33 -4.47 -4.55 8.58
CA GLY A 33 -3.20 -5.13 8.17
C GLY A 33 -3.38 -6.59 7.72
N PHE A 34 -2.68 -6.98 6.66
CA PHE A 34 -2.71 -8.33 6.11
C PHE A 34 -1.29 -8.85 5.94
N LEU A 35 -1.10 -10.17 6.11
CA LEU A 35 0.15 -10.85 5.79
C LEU A 35 -0.09 -11.71 4.55
N LEU A 36 0.61 -11.41 3.46
CA LEU A 36 0.48 -12.13 2.20
C LEU A 36 1.68 -13.02 1.95
N GLN A 37 1.45 -14.11 1.22
CA GLN A 37 2.48 -15.03 0.74
C GLN A 37 2.68 -14.83 -0.77
N SER A 38 3.92 -14.53 -1.15
CA SER A 38 4.40 -14.51 -2.54
C SER A 38 5.39 -15.64 -2.80
N ASP A 39 5.81 -15.79 -4.06
CA ASP A 39 6.94 -16.61 -4.47
C ASP A 39 8.27 -16.15 -3.83
N ARG A 40 8.37 -14.86 -3.47
CA ARG A 40 9.56 -14.25 -2.85
C ARG A 40 9.51 -14.21 -1.31
N GLY A 41 8.48 -14.80 -0.72
CA GLY A 41 8.29 -14.85 0.73
C GLY A 41 7.07 -14.08 1.20
N ARG A 42 7.03 -13.77 2.51
CA ARG A 42 5.90 -13.09 3.14
C ARG A 42 6.16 -11.60 3.24
N TYR A 43 5.12 -10.80 3.00
CA TYR A 43 5.16 -9.36 3.21
C TYR A 43 3.84 -8.86 3.79
N GLY A 44 3.93 -7.80 4.59
CA GLY A 44 2.78 -7.14 5.16
C GLY A 44 2.16 -6.15 4.17
N VAL A 45 0.84 -6.04 4.22
CA VAL A 45 0.05 -5.04 3.50
C VAL A 45 -0.75 -4.25 4.50
N MET A 46 -0.70 -2.93 4.37
CA MET A 46 -1.46 -1.97 5.16
C MET A 46 -2.56 -1.39 4.27
N VAL A 47 -3.78 -1.33 4.80
CA VAL A 47 -4.93 -0.70 4.15
C VAL A 47 -5.50 0.40 5.02
N ILE A 48 -5.75 1.55 4.43
CA ILE A 48 -6.46 2.68 5.03
C ILE A 48 -7.72 2.93 4.22
N ARG A 49 -8.87 2.93 4.88
CA ARG A 49 -10.14 3.31 4.27
C ARG A 49 -10.62 4.65 4.81
N ARG A 50 -10.82 5.61 3.91
CA ARG A 50 -11.48 6.88 4.19
C ARG A 50 -12.93 6.86 3.72
N GLU A 51 -13.56 8.03 3.63
CA GLU A 51 -14.97 8.11 3.27
C GLU A 51 -15.26 7.47 1.91
N ALA A 52 -16.45 6.87 1.80
CA ALA A 52 -16.88 6.08 0.65
C ALA A 52 -15.90 4.94 0.26
N GLU A 53 -15.30 5.04 -0.93
CA GLU A 53 -14.48 4.00 -1.59
C GLU A 53 -13.00 4.38 -1.70
N SER A 54 -12.54 5.38 -0.94
CA SER A 54 -11.13 5.77 -0.93
C SER A 54 -10.30 4.79 -0.09
N LEU A 55 -9.77 3.76 -0.77
CA LEU A 55 -8.75 2.87 -0.22
C LEU A 55 -7.35 3.37 -0.60
N PHE A 56 -6.47 3.41 0.40
CA PHE A 56 -5.04 3.61 0.24
C PHE A 56 -4.34 2.35 0.74
N ILE A 57 -3.56 1.72 -0.13
CA ILE A 57 -2.96 0.42 0.14
C ILE A 57 -1.46 0.51 -0.09
N TYR A 58 -0.69 0.11 0.92
CA TYR A 58 0.76 0.17 0.91
C TYR A 58 1.37 -1.13 1.40
N VAL A 59 2.61 -1.41 1.00
CA VAL A 59 3.44 -2.40 1.70
C VAL A 59 3.68 -1.90 3.13
N ASN A 60 3.47 -2.78 4.11
CA ASN A 60 3.73 -2.49 5.52
C ASN A 60 5.24 -2.64 5.81
N SER A 61 6.03 -1.70 5.30
CA SER A 61 7.48 -1.65 5.47
C SER A 61 7.96 -0.20 5.44
N CYS A 62 8.50 0.27 6.57
CA CYS A 62 8.98 1.63 6.70
C CYS A 62 10.30 1.80 5.92
N PRO A 63 10.41 2.78 5.01
CA PRO A 63 11.62 2.97 4.18
C PRO A 63 12.90 3.20 4.99
N HIS A 64 12.77 3.60 6.26
CA HIS A 64 13.92 3.84 7.14
C HIS A 64 14.77 2.58 7.36
N ILE A 65 14.15 1.47 7.82
CA ILE A 65 14.87 0.23 8.16
C ILE A 65 14.10 -1.05 7.79
N GLY A 66 13.02 -0.94 7.01
CA GLY A 66 12.19 -2.06 6.57
C GLY A 66 11.30 -2.68 7.65
N THR A 67 11.16 -2.02 8.81
CA THR A 67 10.29 -2.50 9.89
C THR A 67 8.80 -2.29 9.55
N PRO A 68 7.89 -3.18 9.99
CA PRO A 68 6.46 -2.89 9.95
C PRO A 68 6.14 -1.56 10.65
N LEU A 69 5.13 -0.85 10.14
CA LEU A 69 4.71 0.43 10.67
C LEU A 69 3.88 0.28 11.95
N ASP A 70 3.23 -0.86 12.16
CA ASP A 70 2.39 -1.13 13.31
C ASP A 70 3.09 -2.04 14.35
N LEU A 71 2.99 -1.65 15.63
CA LEU A 71 3.33 -2.54 16.75
C LEU A 71 2.11 -3.35 17.24
N ARG A 72 0.90 -2.86 16.94
CA ARG A 72 -0.37 -3.53 17.18
C ARG A 72 -1.07 -3.73 15.84
N PRO A 73 -1.39 -4.98 15.44
CA PRO A 73 -1.94 -5.30 14.13
C PRO A 73 -3.04 -4.34 13.69
N GLY A 74 -2.85 -3.71 12.53
CA GLY A 74 -3.88 -2.86 11.92
C GLY A 74 -3.95 -1.43 12.46
N ASN A 75 -3.15 -1.04 13.46
CA ASN A 75 -3.14 0.32 13.99
C ASN A 75 -2.03 1.14 13.31
N PHE A 76 -2.41 1.86 12.26
CA PHE A 76 -1.48 2.57 11.39
C PHE A 76 -1.60 4.09 11.43
N LEU A 77 -2.61 4.64 12.09
CA LEU A 77 -2.84 6.09 12.10
C LEU A 77 -2.29 6.73 13.36
N ASN A 78 -1.86 7.98 13.25
CA ASN A 78 -1.66 8.81 14.43
C ASN A 78 -2.99 9.06 15.17
N ARG A 79 -2.90 9.62 16.37
CA ARG A 79 -4.06 9.87 17.25
C ARG A 79 -5.19 10.64 16.56
N ASP A 80 -4.83 11.66 15.79
CA ASP A 80 -5.79 12.55 15.12
C ASP A 80 -6.27 11.99 13.78
N LYS A 81 -5.78 10.82 13.37
CA LYS A 81 -6.10 10.16 12.10
C LYS A 81 -5.82 11.04 10.88
N THR A 82 -4.77 11.84 10.91
CA THR A 82 -4.33 12.72 9.82
C THR A 82 -3.14 12.16 9.05
N TYR A 83 -2.34 11.30 9.69
CA TYR A 83 -1.15 10.69 9.09
C TYR A 83 -1.11 9.19 9.38
N ILE A 84 -0.43 8.46 8.51
CA ILE A 84 0.09 7.13 8.80
C ILE A 84 1.29 7.29 9.73
N LEU A 85 1.33 6.56 10.84
CA LEU A 85 2.38 6.58 11.85
C LEU A 85 3.18 5.28 11.80
N CYS A 86 4.50 5.39 11.61
CA CYS A 86 5.41 4.31 11.98
C CYS A 86 5.59 4.30 13.50
N SER A 87 5.01 3.30 14.16
CA SER A 87 5.01 3.12 15.61
C SER A 87 6.40 2.85 16.20
N THR A 88 7.40 2.50 15.38
CA THR A 88 8.75 2.17 15.83
C THR A 88 9.59 3.41 16.13
N HIS A 89 9.65 4.38 15.20
CA HIS A 89 10.51 5.57 15.33
C HIS A 89 9.76 6.89 15.08
N GLY A 90 8.43 6.86 14.97
CA GLY A 90 7.60 8.06 14.90
C GLY A 90 7.54 8.75 13.54
N ALA A 91 7.95 8.09 12.45
CA ALA A 91 7.80 8.66 11.11
C ALA A 91 6.31 8.87 10.75
N LEU A 92 6.01 10.00 10.11
CA LEU A 92 4.65 10.37 9.70
C LEU A 92 4.57 10.44 8.19
N PHE A 93 3.61 9.72 7.61
CA PHE A 93 3.36 9.69 6.17
C PHE A 93 1.97 10.23 5.85
N ARG A 94 1.88 11.00 4.77
CA ARG A 94 0.61 11.35 4.15
C ARG A 94 -0.13 10.10 3.70
N ILE A 95 -1.44 10.12 3.80
CA ILE A 95 -2.28 8.95 3.51
C ILE A 95 -2.48 8.78 2.01
N GLU A 96 -2.45 9.89 1.27
CA GLU A 96 -2.87 9.95 -0.13
C GLU A 96 -1.80 9.40 -1.07
N ASP A 97 -0.53 9.61 -0.72
CA ASP A 97 0.62 9.25 -1.55
C ASP A 97 1.75 8.54 -0.78
N GLY A 98 1.61 8.37 0.54
CA GLY A 98 2.62 7.71 1.35
C GLY A 98 3.91 8.52 1.52
N TYR A 99 3.92 9.82 1.22
CA TYR A 99 5.09 10.68 1.40
C TYR A 99 5.39 10.91 2.88
N CYS A 100 6.64 10.66 3.28
CA CYS A 100 7.12 10.88 4.64
C CYS A 100 7.39 12.37 4.89
N VAL A 101 6.55 13.00 5.70
CA VAL A 101 6.66 14.43 6.05
C VAL A 101 7.48 14.70 7.30
N SER A 102 7.75 13.67 8.11
CA SER A 102 8.47 13.80 9.38
C SER A 102 9.08 12.47 9.81
N GLY A 103 10.21 12.53 10.52
CA GLY A 103 10.91 11.37 11.08
C GLY A 103 12.18 10.98 10.30
N PRO A 104 12.81 9.85 10.65
CA PRO A 104 14.14 9.48 10.14
C PRO A 104 14.22 9.24 8.62
N CYS A 105 13.09 8.97 7.96
CA CYS A 105 12.99 8.79 6.52
C CYS A 105 12.21 9.92 5.82
N ALA A 106 12.22 11.14 6.36
CA ALA A 106 11.58 12.29 5.73
C ALA A 106 12.07 12.47 4.28
N GLY A 107 11.16 12.69 3.34
CA GLY A 107 11.47 12.75 1.90
C GLY A 107 11.23 11.43 1.14
N GLU A 108 11.20 10.29 1.84
CA GLU A 108 10.94 8.98 1.25
C GLU A 108 9.44 8.68 1.12
N HIS A 109 9.09 7.59 0.41
CA HIS A 109 7.71 7.16 0.21
C HIS A 109 7.47 5.71 0.63
N LEU A 110 6.25 5.43 1.09
CA LEU A 110 5.75 4.07 1.17
C LEU A 110 5.51 3.48 -0.23
N ILE A 111 5.71 2.17 -0.37
CA ILE A 111 5.42 1.47 -1.62
C ILE A 111 3.91 1.27 -1.75
N ALA A 112 3.28 2.02 -2.65
CA ALA A 112 1.86 1.88 -2.96
C ALA A 112 1.57 0.59 -3.73
N LEU A 113 0.44 -0.04 -3.42
CA LEU A 113 -0.05 -1.22 -4.11
C LEU A 113 -1.27 -0.83 -4.96
N PRO A 114 -1.19 -0.94 -6.29
CA PRO A 114 -2.38 -0.77 -7.14
C PRO A 114 -3.46 -1.75 -6.71
N TRP A 115 -4.71 -1.29 -6.73
CA TRP A 115 -5.84 -2.10 -6.31
C TRP A 115 -7.06 -1.86 -7.19
N GLU A 116 -7.97 -2.81 -7.15
CA GLU A 116 -9.25 -2.76 -7.85
C GLU A 116 -10.35 -3.37 -6.96
N LEU A 117 -11.56 -2.82 -7.07
CA LEU A 117 -12.74 -3.41 -6.46
C LEU A 117 -13.48 -4.23 -7.51
N ARG A 118 -13.70 -5.51 -7.22
CA ARG A 118 -14.51 -6.42 -8.05
C ARG A 118 -15.73 -6.83 -7.25
N GLY A 119 -16.84 -6.11 -7.45
CA GLY A 119 -18.03 -6.27 -6.60
C GLY A 119 -17.74 -5.78 -5.17
N ASN A 120 -17.76 -6.67 -4.19
CA ASN A 120 -17.40 -6.36 -2.80
C ASN A 120 -15.99 -6.83 -2.43
N GLU A 121 -15.16 -7.23 -3.40
CA GLU A 121 -13.86 -7.85 -3.14
C GLU A 121 -12.72 -6.94 -3.59
N VAL A 122 -11.79 -6.68 -2.67
CA VAL A 122 -10.60 -5.89 -2.91
C VAL A 122 -9.50 -6.80 -3.43
N PHE A 123 -8.98 -6.47 -4.61
CA PHE A 123 -7.81 -7.11 -5.19
C PHE A 123 -6.67 -6.12 -5.24
N ILE A 124 -5.46 -6.60 -4.99
CA ILE A 124 -4.23 -5.82 -5.14
C ILE A 124 -3.38 -6.41 -6.26
N THR A 125 -2.55 -5.58 -6.86
CA THR A 125 -1.46 -6.02 -7.73
C THR A 125 -0.23 -6.27 -6.88
N GLU A 126 0.37 -7.45 -7.02
CA GLU A 126 1.61 -7.79 -6.32
C GLU A 126 2.72 -6.77 -6.66
N PRO A 127 3.41 -6.19 -5.67
CA PRO A 127 4.46 -5.23 -5.93
C PRO A 127 5.62 -5.89 -6.67
N ALA A 128 6.12 -5.22 -7.71
CA ALA A 128 7.38 -5.59 -8.33
C ALA A 128 8.54 -5.21 -7.40
N PHE A 129 8.91 -6.10 -6.49
CA PHE A 129 10.13 -5.91 -5.69
C PHE A 129 11.34 -5.99 -6.64
N THR A 130 11.94 -4.87 -7.04
CA THR A 130 13.25 -4.91 -7.69
C THR A 130 14.31 -5.16 -6.61
N LYS A 131 15.11 -6.21 -6.79
CA LYS A 131 16.29 -6.47 -5.95
C LYS A 131 17.30 -5.34 -6.07
#